data_AF-A0A2A4P591-F1
#
_entry.id   AF-A0A2A4P591-F1
#
_cell.length_a   1.000
_cell.length_b   1.000
_cell.length_c   1.000
_cell.angle_alpha   90.00
_cell.angle_beta   90.00
_cell.angle_gamma   90.00
#
_symmetry.space_group_name_H-M   'P 1'
#
loop_
_entity.id
_entity.type
_entity.pdbx_description
1 polymer ?
#
loop_
_entity_poly.entity_id
_entity_poly.type
_entity_poly.pdbx_seq_one_letter_code
_entity_poly.pdbx_strand_id
1 'polypeptide(L)'
;MHDATRKSSLASPWFWLGVLVLSGLDLWTKSWAWQFFGQGIQPVAGTWLGWQTIHNPGGIFGMGQNFTIALTIVRVFAVALILVLVHRQARDNRIGLVTLTLLVAGAIGNLYDNLSTWMPWAGNGQVR
;
A
#
# COMPACT_ATOMS: atom_id res chain seq x y z
N MET A 1 -30.00 14.12 24.73
CA MET A 1 -28.63 13.71 24.33
C MET A 1 -28.78 12.75 23.17
N HIS A 2 -28.48 13.19 21.93
CA HIS A 2 -28.61 12.36 20.74
C HIS A 2 -27.43 11.40 20.65
N ASP A 3 -27.55 10.21 21.22
CA ASP A 3 -26.66 9.10 20.90
C ASP A 3 -27.20 8.42 19.64
N ALA A 4 -27.01 9.10 18.51
CA ALA A 4 -27.17 8.46 17.21
C ALA A 4 -25.97 7.54 17.05
N THR A 5 -26.16 6.25 17.28
CA THR A 5 -25.15 5.19 17.11
C THR A 5 -24.41 5.40 15.78
N ARG A 6 -23.24 6.03 15.81
CA ARG A 6 -22.43 6.27 14.62
C ARG A 6 -21.96 4.92 14.11
N LYS A 7 -22.55 4.45 13.01
CA LYS A 7 -22.06 3.25 12.33
C LYS A 7 -20.63 3.52 11.85
N SER A 8 -19.67 2.76 12.37
CA SER A 8 -18.26 2.88 12.01
C SER A 8 -18.05 2.63 10.51
N SER A 9 -17.09 3.32 9.91
CA SER A 9 -16.71 3.11 8.51
C SER A 9 -16.11 1.73 8.25
N LEU A 10 -15.58 1.05 9.28
CA LEU A 10 -15.08 -0.34 9.18
C LEU A 10 -16.20 -1.35 8.85
N ALA A 11 -17.46 -1.03 9.17
CA ALA A 11 -18.60 -1.87 8.82
C ALA A 11 -19.08 -1.65 7.38
N SER A 12 -18.42 -0.78 6.61
CA SER A 12 -18.76 -0.53 5.21
C SER A 12 -18.17 -1.62 4.31
N PRO A 13 -18.98 -2.39 3.57
CA PRO A 13 -18.45 -3.37 2.62
C PRO A 13 -17.65 -2.70 1.49
N TRP A 14 -18.01 -1.47 1.12
CA TRP A 14 -17.31 -0.68 0.10
C TRP A 14 -15.89 -0.30 0.50
N PHE A 15 -15.64 -0.12 1.81
CA PHE A 15 -14.29 0.12 2.32
C PHE A 15 -13.40 -1.10 2.04
N TRP A 16 -13.84 -2.29 2.45
CA TRP A 16 -13.09 -3.53 2.26
C TRP A 16 -12.96 -3.93 0.81
N LEU A 17 -14.01 -3.74 0.00
CA LEU A 17 -13.93 -3.96 -1.45
C LEU A 17 -12.88 -3.02 -2.08
N GLY A 18 -12.87 -1.75 -1.69
CA GLY A 18 -11.87 -0.79 -2.14
C GLY A 18 -10.45 -1.18 -1.74
N VAL A 19 -10.24 -1.58 -0.47
CA VAL A 19 -8.94 -2.06 0.00
C VAL A 19 -8.47 -3.28 -0.80
N LEU A 20 -9.34 -4.27 -0.98
CA LEU A 20 -9.02 -5.50 -1.72
C LEU A 20 -8.64 -5.19 -3.18
N VAL A 21 -9.46 -4.39 -3.87
CA VAL A 21 -9.23 -4.03 -5.28
C VAL A 21 -7.94 -3.24 -5.43
N LEU A 22 -7.74 -2.20 -4.61
CA LEU A 22 -6.56 -1.33 -4.73
C LEU A 22 -5.27 -2.06 -4.37
N SER A 23 -5.26 -2.88 -3.30
CA SER A 23 -4.09 -3.70 -2.98
C SER A 23 -3.82 -4.77 -4.04
N GLY A 24 -4.87 -5.38 -4.62
CA GLY A 24 -4.72 -6.32 -5.74
C GLY A 24 -4.14 -5.65 -6.99
N LEU A 25 -4.62 -4.45 -7.33
CA LEU A 25 -4.11 -3.66 -8.45
C LEU A 25 -2.64 -3.24 -8.23
N ASP A 26 -2.28 -2.83 -7.01
CA ASP A 26 -0.89 -2.49 -6.66
C ASP A 26 0.05 -3.68 -6.88
N LEU A 27 -0.27 -4.84 -6.31
CA LEU A 27 0.56 -6.05 -6.46
C LEU A 27 0.60 -6.55 -7.90
N TRP A 28 -0.52 -6.49 -8.62
CA TRP A 28 -0.58 -6.88 -10.02
C TRP A 28 0.25 -5.96 -10.91
N THR A 29 0.13 -4.63 -10.74
CA THR A 29 0.90 -3.65 -11.53
C THR A 29 2.40 -3.76 -11.27
N LYS A 30 2.83 -4.03 -10.04
CA LYS A 30 4.24 -4.36 -9.72
C LYS A 30 4.71 -5.62 -10.43
N SER A 31 3.98 -6.73 -10.27
CA SER A 31 4.32 -7.99 -10.93
C SER A 31 4.38 -7.83 -12.46
N TRP A 32 3.44 -7.09 -13.04
CA TRP A 32 3.43 -6.77 -14.46
C TRP A 32 4.66 -5.94 -14.85
N ALA A 33 4.99 -4.90 -14.09
CA ALA A 33 6.16 -4.06 -14.39
C ALA A 33 7.45 -4.88 -14.44
N TRP A 34 7.67 -5.82 -13.52
CA TRP A 34 8.87 -6.67 -13.51
C TRP A 34 8.92 -7.74 -14.59
N GLN A 35 7.78 -8.13 -15.15
CA GLN A 35 7.73 -9.05 -16.28
C GLN A 35 8.06 -8.36 -17.60
N PHE A 36 7.69 -7.09 -17.74
CA PHE A 36 7.74 -6.38 -19.03
C PHE A 36 8.86 -5.34 -19.11
N PHE A 37 9.32 -4.77 -17.99
CA PHE A 37 10.36 -3.75 -17.98
C PHE A 37 11.67 -4.31 -17.38
N GLY A 38 12.72 -4.32 -18.20
CA GLY A 38 14.08 -4.61 -17.77
C GLY A 38 14.75 -3.42 -17.06
N GLN A 39 16.06 -3.48 -16.88
CA GLN A 39 16.81 -2.35 -16.32
C GLN A 39 16.83 -1.15 -17.28
N GLY A 40 16.68 0.06 -16.72
CA GLY A 40 16.71 1.33 -17.47
C GLY A 40 15.33 1.99 -17.59
N ILE A 41 15.34 3.26 -17.99
CA ILE A 41 14.12 4.06 -18.18
C ILE A 41 13.54 3.77 -19.56
N GLN A 42 12.27 3.38 -19.60
CA GLN A 42 11.48 3.20 -20.82
C GLN A 42 10.59 4.44 -21.05
N PRO A 43 10.91 5.33 -22.00
CA PRO A 43 10.17 6.56 -22.20
C PRO A 43 8.69 6.31 -22.56
N VAL A 44 7.79 7.08 -21.94
CA VAL A 44 6.34 7.04 -22.21
C VAL A 44 5.89 8.36 -22.84
N ALA A 45 6.36 9.48 -22.30
CA ALA A 45 6.05 10.82 -22.79
C ALA A 45 7.32 11.68 -22.85
N GLY A 46 8.05 11.55 -23.96
CA GLY A 46 9.34 12.21 -24.15
C GLY A 46 10.31 11.87 -23.01
N THR A 47 11.01 12.88 -22.49
CA THR A 47 11.96 12.74 -21.37
C THR A 47 11.34 12.98 -19.99
N TRP A 48 10.03 13.25 -19.91
CA TRP A 48 9.36 13.68 -18.67
C TRP A 48 8.77 12.51 -17.88
N LEU A 49 8.33 11.46 -18.58
CA LEU A 49 7.70 10.28 -17.98
C LEU A 49 8.25 9.02 -18.64
N GLY A 50 8.68 8.07 -17.81
CA GLY A 50 9.12 6.76 -18.25
C GLY A 50 8.82 5.69 -17.21
N TRP A 51 8.72 4.44 -17.65
CA TRP A 51 8.64 3.28 -16.77
C TRP A 51 10.04 2.86 -16.36
N GLN A 52 10.22 2.56 -15.08
CA GLN A 52 11.47 2.03 -14.55
C GLN A 52 11.16 1.11 -13.38
N THR A 53 11.77 -0.08 -13.40
CA THR A 53 11.73 -1.02 -12.28
C THR A 53 12.91 -0.72 -11.37
N ILE A 54 12.62 -0.29 -10.14
CA ILE A 54 13.63 -0.02 -9.09
C ILE A 54 13.21 -0.75 -7.83
N HIS A 55 14.07 -1.64 -7.35
CA HIS A 55 13.89 -2.25 -6.05
C HIS A 55 14.24 -1.26 -4.94
N ASN A 56 13.27 -0.95 -4.08
CA ASN A 56 13.46 -0.05 -2.94
C ASN A 56 13.66 -0.86 -1.64
N PRO A 57 14.91 -1.03 -1.14
CA PRO A 57 15.15 -1.74 0.12
C PRO A 57 14.66 -0.97 1.36
N GLY A 58 14.16 0.27 1.18
CA GLY A 58 13.71 1.12 2.28
C GLY A 58 14.78 2.05 2.84
N GLY A 59 15.89 2.24 2.13
CA GLY A 59 16.86 3.29 2.46
C GLY A 59 16.41 4.64 1.91
N ILE A 60 16.65 5.72 2.66
CA ILE A 60 16.58 7.08 2.13
C ILE A 60 18.03 7.50 1.84
N PHE A 61 18.34 7.88 0.59
CA PHE A 61 19.68 8.32 0.15
C PHE A 61 20.81 7.30 0.31
N GLY A 62 20.53 6.00 0.16
CA GLY A 62 21.54 4.95 0.24
C GLY A 62 21.99 4.61 1.67
N MET A 63 21.52 5.35 2.69
CA MET A 63 21.69 4.99 4.09
C MET A 63 20.59 4.03 4.52
N GLY A 64 20.98 2.94 5.17
CA GLY A 64 20.04 2.03 5.83
C GLY A 64 19.49 0.89 4.98
N GLN A 65 20.30 0.27 4.12
CA GLN A 65 19.92 -0.93 3.35
C GLN A 65 19.46 -2.12 4.24
N ASN A 66 19.75 -2.10 5.56
CA ASN A 66 19.26 -3.09 6.54
C ASN A 66 18.02 -2.64 7.35
N PHE A 67 17.37 -1.51 7.00
CA PHE A 67 16.22 -1.00 7.74
C PHE A 67 14.88 -1.62 7.30
N THR A 68 14.87 -2.61 6.42
CA THR A 68 13.64 -3.27 5.95
C THR A 68 12.74 -3.72 7.11
N ILE A 69 13.32 -4.27 8.17
CA ILE A 69 12.58 -4.67 9.39
C ILE A 69 12.03 -3.45 10.13
N ALA A 70 12.84 -2.42 10.34
CA ALA A 70 12.40 -1.18 11.02
C ALA A 70 11.25 -0.50 10.25
N LEU A 71 11.34 -0.43 8.93
CA LEU A 71 10.27 0.08 8.09
C LEU A 71 9.04 -0.80 8.07
N THR A 72 9.21 -2.13 8.12
CA THR A 72 8.09 -3.06 8.29
C THR A 72 7.32 -2.71 9.56
N ILE A 73 8.02 -2.51 10.68
CA ILE A 73 7.41 -2.12 11.96
C ILE A 73 6.66 -0.79 11.83
N VAL A 74 7.27 0.24 11.23
CA VAL A 74 6.62 1.54 10.99
C VAL A 74 5.36 1.38 10.13
N ARG A 75 5.42 0.57 9.07
CA ARG A 75 4.29 0.31 8.17
C ARG A 75 3.16 -0.45 8.87
N VAL A 76 3.48 -1.42 9.74
CA VAL A 76 2.47 -2.08 10.60
C VAL A 76 1.77 -1.07 11.49
N PHE A 77 2.52 -0.19 12.15
CA PHE A 77 1.93 0.88 12.97
C PHE A 77 1.09 1.85 12.14
N ALA A 78 1.54 2.20 10.93
CA ALA A 78 0.79 3.06 10.03
C ALA A 78 -0.56 2.43 9.65
N VAL A 79 -0.58 1.15 9.24
CA VAL A 79 -1.81 0.42 8.92
C VAL A 79 -2.76 0.42 10.14
N ALA A 80 -2.25 0.08 11.32
CA ALA A 80 -3.05 0.07 12.54
C ALA A 80 -3.64 1.46 12.87
N LEU A 81 -2.83 2.51 12.78
CA LEU A 81 -3.26 3.89 13.01
C LEU A 81 -4.35 4.30 12.02
N ILE A 82 -4.17 4.02 10.72
CA ILE A 82 -5.15 4.37 9.70
C ILE A 82 -6.46 3.58 9.94
N LEU A 83 -6.41 2.31 10.34
CA LEU A 83 -7.62 1.54 10.70
C LEU A 83 -8.34 2.14 11.91
N VAL A 84 -7.62 2.67 12.91
CA VAL A 84 -8.22 3.42 14.01
C VAL A 84 -8.90 4.70 13.51
N LEU A 85 -8.28 5.42 12.57
CA LEU A 85 -8.90 6.60 11.95
C LEU A 85 -10.17 6.23 11.16
N VAL A 86 -10.15 5.14 10.40
CA VAL A 86 -11.34 4.61 9.71
C VAL A 86 -12.41 4.27 10.73
N HIS A 87 -12.05 3.64 11.85
CA HIS A 87 -13.01 3.28 12.88
C HIS A 87 -13.74 4.51 13.45
N ARG A 88 -13.00 5.58 13.74
CA ARG A 88 -13.50 6.84 14.32
C ARG A 88 -14.23 7.72 13.32
N GLN A 89 -14.05 7.47 12.02
CA GLN A 89 -14.68 8.26 10.98
C GLN A 89 -16.15 7.90 10.77
N ALA A 90 -16.97 8.94 10.58
CA ALA A 90 -18.38 8.82 10.23
C ALA A 90 -18.55 8.23 8.83
N ARG A 91 -19.45 7.25 8.70
CA ARG A 91 -19.67 6.50 7.45
C ARG A 91 -20.26 7.35 6.31
N ASP A 92 -20.93 8.45 6.64
CA ASP A 92 -21.50 9.41 5.70
C ASP A 92 -20.43 10.32 5.05
N ASN A 93 -19.24 10.44 5.66
CA ASN A 93 -18.10 11.14 5.05
C ASN A 93 -17.47 10.30 3.94
N ARG A 94 -18.06 10.37 2.73
CA ARG A 94 -17.60 9.62 1.56
C ARG A 94 -16.18 9.98 1.13
N ILE A 95 -15.82 11.26 1.17
CA ILE A 95 -14.47 11.71 0.81
C ILE A 95 -13.44 11.12 1.77
N GLY A 96 -13.69 11.24 3.08
CA GLY A 96 -12.85 10.62 4.09
C GLY A 96 -12.75 9.11 3.92
N LEU A 97 -13.84 8.44 3.53
CA LEU A 97 -13.83 6.99 3.31
C LEU A 97 -12.88 6.63 2.17
N VAL A 98 -13.00 7.31 1.02
CA VAL A 98 -12.12 7.09 -0.14
C VAL A 98 -10.66 7.37 0.21
N THR A 99 -10.39 8.49 0.87
CA THR A 99 -9.03 8.87 1.29
C THR A 99 -8.41 7.80 2.19
N LEU A 100 -9.13 7.35 3.23
CA LEU A 100 -8.58 6.34 4.13
C LEU A 100 -8.46 4.96 3.47
N THR A 101 -9.36 4.59 2.55
CA THR A 101 -9.22 3.37 1.73
C THR A 101 -7.92 3.42 0.93
N LEU A 102 -7.62 4.53 0.25
CA LEU A 102 -6.37 4.71 -0.50
C LEU A 102 -5.13 4.60 0.40
N LEU A 103 -5.18 5.25 1.58
CA LEU A 103 -4.08 5.18 2.55
C LEU A 103 -3.85 3.75 3.07
N VAL A 104 -4.90 3.03 3.48
CA VAL A 104 -4.78 1.65 3.97
C VAL A 104 -4.27 0.74 2.86
N ALA A 105 -4.86 0.80 1.66
CA ALA A 105 -4.48 -0.06 0.55
C ALA A 105 -3.01 0.12 0.15
N GLY A 106 -2.55 1.38 0.04
CA GLY A 106 -1.16 1.69 -0.27
C GLY A 106 -0.19 1.29 0.86
N ALA A 107 -0.59 1.44 2.12
CA ALA A 107 0.21 0.99 3.26
C ALA A 107 0.33 -0.54 3.30
N ILE A 108 -0.74 -1.28 3.00
CA ILE A 108 -0.75 -2.74 2.89
C ILE A 108 0.16 -3.21 1.75
N GLY A 109 0.06 -2.59 0.57
CA GLY A 109 0.91 -2.96 -0.58
C GLY A 109 2.40 -2.80 -0.27
N ASN A 110 2.78 -1.68 0.36
CA ASN A 110 4.16 -1.47 0.80
C ASN A 110 4.61 -2.44 1.90
N LEU A 111 3.72 -2.76 2.85
CA LEU A 111 4.01 -3.74 3.90
C LEU A 111 4.21 -5.14 3.32
N TYR A 112 3.41 -5.51 2.32
CA TYR A 112 3.56 -6.77 1.59
C TYR A 112 4.96 -6.89 0.97
N ASP A 113 5.42 -5.86 0.26
CA ASP A 113 6.75 -5.85 -0.37
C ASP A 113 7.88 -6.01 0.65
N ASN A 114 7.76 -5.41 1.84
CA ASN A 114 8.78 -5.63 2.85
C ASN A 114 8.77 -7.06 3.36
N LEU A 115 7.59 -7.58 3.71
CA LEU A 115 7.47 -8.94 4.21
C LEU A 115 7.99 -9.94 3.17
N SER A 116 7.66 -9.77 1.89
CA SER A 116 8.17 -10.64 0.82
C SER A 116 9.68 -10.57 0.66
N THR A 117 10.28 -9.41 0.94
CA THR A 117 11.74 -9.19 0.87
C THR A 117 12.50 -9.95 1.97
N TRP A 118 12.11 -9.81 3.24
CA TRP A 118 12.90 -10.37 4.36
C TRP A 118 12.34 -11.69 4.93
N MET A 119 11.09 -12.02 4.63
CA MET A 119 10.43 -13.28 5.04
C MET A 119 9.66 -13.86 3.85
N PRO A 120 10.33 -14.48 2.87
CA PRO A 120 9.64 -15.07 1.73
C PRO A 120 8.80 -16.30 2.13
N TRP A 121 7.63 -16.48 1.52
CA TRP A 121 6.79 -17.67 1.68
C TRP A 121 6.40 -18.28 0.33
N ALA A 122 6.00 -19.56 0.34
CA ALA A 122 5.60 -20.26 -0.86
C ALA A 122 4.43 -19.54 -1.55
N GLY A 123 4.61 -19.19 -2.83
CA GLY A 123 3.57 -18.57 -3.64
C GLY A 123 3.42 -17.05 -3.49
N ASN A 124 4.24 -16.38 -2.68
CA ASN A 124 4.14 -14.93 -2.51
C ASN A 124 4.56 -14.12 -3.74
N GLY A 125 5.21 -14.79 -4.71
CA GLY A 125 6.03 -14.12 -5.71
C GLY A 125 7.15 -13.37 -4.99
N GLN A 126 8.37 -13.39 -5.53
CA GLN A 126 9.22 -12.25 -5.26
C GLN A 126 8.53 -11.10 -6.00
N VAL A 127 7.55 -10.44 -5.36
CA VAL A 127 7.01 -9.16 -5.83
C VAL A 127 8.19 -8.22 -5.65
N ARG A 128 9.07 -8.26 -6.64
CA ARG A 128 10.08 -7.25 -6.83
C ARG A 128 9.34 -5.96 -7.15
#